data_AF-A0A162CTK7-F1
#
_entry.id   AF-A0A162CTK7-F1
#
_cell.length_a   1.000
_cell.length_b   1.000
_cell.length_c   1.000
_cell.angle_alpha   90.00
_cell.angle_beta   90.00
_cell.angle_gamma   90.00
#
_symmetry.space_group_name_H-M   'P 1'
#
loop_
_entity.id
_entity.type
_entity.pdbx_description
1 polymer ?
#
loop_
_entity_poly.entity_id
_entity_poly.type
_entity_poly.pdbx_seq_one_letter_code
_entity_poly.pdbx_strand_id
1 'polypeptide(L)'
;MRPTHRVTIHWRQQGRVISHEVPEGDYILQSFEQQGDPLPFSCRNGCCTSCAVRVEQGELDQQEAMGLSRELRAKGYGLLCVARAIGPLVAETQDEDEVYDLQFGRHFGRGKITRDIPLEELETWKE
;
A
#
# COMPACT_ATOMS: atom_id res chain seq x y z
N MET A 1 16.14 23.32 7.55
CA MET A 1 14.92 22.53 7.85
C MET A 1 14.42 21.93 6.55
N ARG A 2 14.01 20.66 6.54
CA ARG A 2 13.32 20.08 5.38
C ARG A 2 11.95 20.76 5.24
N PRO A 3 11.45 21.02 4.03
CA PRO A 3 10.10 21.54 3.86
C PRO A 3 9.08 20.54 4.42
N THR A 4 7.91 21.03 4.82
CA THR A 4 6.77 20.19 5.18
C THR A 4 5.73 20.24 4.07
N HIS A 5 5.02 19.14 3.93
CA HIS A 5 3.95 18.98 2.96
C HIS A 5 2.66 18.67 3.69
N ARG A 6 1.59 19.36 3.30
CA ARG A 6 0.25 19.07 3.81
C ARG A 6 -0.25 17.76 3.21
N VAL A 7 -0.50 16.78 4.07
CA VAL A 7 -1.06 15.48 3.68
C VAL A 7 -2.45 15.34 4.27
N THR A 8 -3.45 15.08 3.44
CA THR A 8 -4.84 14.86 3.81
C THR A 8 -5.24 13.43 3.52
N ILE A 9 -5.74 12.72 4.54
CA ILE A 9 -6.22 11.35 4.43
C ILE A 9 -7.72 11.31 4.71
N HIS A 10 -8.49 10.88 3.71
CA HIS A 10 -9.89 10.51 3.86
C HIS A 10 -9.95 9.09 4.41
N TRP A 11 -10.24 8.95 5.71
CA TRP A 11 -10.34 7.66 6.37
C TRP A 11 -11.75 7.09 6.21
N ARG A 12 -11.96 6.36 5.12
CA ARG A 12 -13.24 5.78 4.70
C ARG A 12 -13.89 4.93 5.80
N GLN A 13 -13.14 4.04 6.46
CA GLN A 13 -13.67 3.14 7.49
C GLN A 13 -14.17 3.85 8.76
N GLN A 14 -13.68 5.06 9.03
CA GLN A 14 -14.07 5.87 10.18
C GLN A 14 -14.93 7.08 9.80
N GLY A 15 -15.18 7.30 8.50
CA GLY A 15 -15.94 8.46 7.99
C GLY A 15 -15.33 9.82 8.37
N ARG A 16 -14.00 9.90 8.52
CA ARG A 16 -13.30 11.12 8.96
C ARG A 16 -12.26 11.58 7.95
N VAL A 17 -11.93 12.86 7.99
CA VAL A 17 -10.84 13.46 7.22
C VAL A 17 -9.80 14.00 8.19
N ILE A 18 -8.55 13.57 8.03
CA ILE A 18 -7.42 13.99 8.87
C ILE A 18 -6.42 14.70 7.98
N SER A 19 -5.79 15.75 8.49
CA SER A 19 -4.71 16.45 7.78
C SER A 19 -3.58 16.81 8.73
N HIS A 20 -2.36 16.51 8.32
CA HIS A 20 -1.15 16.80 9.08
C HIS A 20 -0.06 17.37 8.18
N GLU A 21 0.86 18.12 8.77
CA GLU A 21 2.10 18.54 8.11
C GLU A 21 3.13 17.41 8.25
N VAL A 22 3.63 16.92 7.13
CA VAL A 22 4.60 15.82 7.07
C VAL A 22 5.92 16.35 6.50
N PRO A 23 7.05 16.25 7.21
CA PRO A 23 8.34 16.64 6.65
C PRO A 23 8.68 15.85 5.39
N GLU A 24 9.28 16.52 4.41
CA GLU A 24 9.72 15.88 3.17
C GLU A 24 10.67 14.70 3.44
N GLY A 25 10.38 13.57 2.79
CA GLY A 25 11.12 12.31 2.93
C GLY A 25 10.74 11.47 4.15
N ASP A 26 9.91 11.97 5.08
CA ASP A 26 9.43 11.18 6.20
C ASP A 26 8.26 10.27 5.80
N TYR A 27 8.12 9.15 6.50
CA TYR A 27 7.04 8.18 6.28
C TYR A 27 5.70 8.73 6.75
N ILE A 28 4.72 8.77 5.85
CA ILE A 28 3.42 9.39 6.10
C ILE A 28 2.70 8.69 7.27
N LEU A 29 2.62 7.35 7.28
CA LEU A 29 1.96 6.60 8.36
C LEU A 29 2.57 6.91 9.73
N GLN A 30 3.90 6.94 9.82
CA GLN A 30 4.61 7.21 11.08
C GLN A 30 4.37 8.65 11.55
N SER A 31 4.40 9.62 10.64
CA SER A 31 4.13 11.02 10.97
C SER A 31 2.70 11.25 11.47
N PHE A 32 1.71 10.55 10.92
CA PHE A 32 0.32 10.60 11.40
C PHE A 32 0.18 9.98 12.81
N GLU A 33 0.81 8.82 13.04
CA GLU A 33 0.82 8.15 14.34
C GLU A 33 1.44 9.03 15.45
N GLN A 34 2.57 9.68 15.16
CA GLN A 34 3.23 10.61 16.09
C GLN A 34 2.38 11.85 16.41
N GLN A 35 1.47 12.23 15.51
CA GLN A 35 0.55 13.35 15.67
C GLN A 35 -0.79 12.93 16.29
N GLY A 36 -0.92 11.66 16.69
CA GLY A 36 -2.08 11.15 17.44
C GLY A 36 -3.16 10.47 16.58
N ASP A 37 -2.93 10.30 15.29
CA ASP A 37 -3.87 9.66 14.36
C ASP A 37 -3.29 8.35 13.77
N PRO A 38 -3.43 7.21 14.46
CA PRO A 38 -2.95 5.93 13.97
C PRO A 38 -3.85 5.41 12.85
N LEU A 39 -3.50 5.70 11.60
CA LEU A 39 -4.17 5.16 10.42
C LEU A 39 -4.04 3.62 10.34
N PRO A 40 -4.89 2.91 9.59
CA PRO A 40 -4.85 1.46 9.49
C PRO A 40 -3.51 0.92 8.97
N PHE A 41 -2.97 -0.11 9.63
CA PHE A 41 -1.78 -0.84 9.20
C PHE A 41 -1.74 -2.25 9.78
N SER A 42 -0.87 -3.12 9.22
CA SER A 42 -0.55 -4.43 9.79
C SER A 42 0.96 -4.71 9.70
N CYS A 43 1.48 -5.05 8.51
CA CYS A 43 2.87 -5.54 8.39
C CYS A 43 3.98 -4.49 8.52
N ARG A 44 3.67 -3.20 8.25
CA ARG A 44 4.62 -2.06 8.18
C ARG A 44 5.83 -2.21 7.24
N ASN A 45 5.87 -3.25 6.40
CA ASN A 45 6.99 -3.53 5.50
C ASN A 45 6.62 -3.39 4.02
N GLY A 46 5.48 -2.76 3.71
CA GLY A 46 5.03 -2.57 2.34
C GLY A 46 4.59 -3.85 1.62
N CYS A 47 4.21 -4.91 2.34
CA CYS A 47 3.85 -6.22 1.77
C CYS A 47 2.35 -6.54 1.79
N CYS A 48 1.63 -6.09 2.82
CA CYS A 48 0.18 -6.30 2.94
C CYS A 48 -0.61 -5.10 2.38
N THR A 49 -1.93 -5.24 2.32
CA THR A 49 -2.85 -4.21 1.80
C THR A 49 -3.59 -3.43 2.90
N SER A 50 -3.35 -3.70 4.19
CA SER A 50 -4.05 -3.05 5.32
C SER A 50 -3.89 -1.54 5.39
N CYS A 51 -2.78 -0.99 4.89
CA CYS A 51 -2.50 0.45 4.85
C CYS A 51 -2.72 1.06 3.45
N ALA A 52 -3.46 0.36 2.60
CA ALA A 52 -3.68 0.78 1.24
C ALA A 52 -4.53 2.06 1.18
N VAL A 53 -4.13 2.94 0.28
CA VAL A 53 -4.87 4.15 -0.08
C VAL A 53 -4.99 4.24 -1.60
N ARG A 54 -5.98 5.00 -2.05
CA ARG A 54 -6.06 5.50 -3.42
C ARG A 54 -5.76 7.00 -3.40
N VAL A 55 -4.76 7.41 -4.17
CA VAL A 55 -4.39 8.82 -4.33
C VAL A 55 -5.46 9.52 -5.15
N GLU A 56 -5.95 10.64 -4.63
CA GLU A 56 -6.91 11.51 -5.30
C GLU A 56 -6.23 12.72 -5.91
N GLN A 57 -5.21 13.27 -5.23
CA GLN A 57 -4.40 14.39 -5.68
C GLN A 57 -2.97 14.28 -5.16
N GLY A 58 -2.00 14.68 -5.98
CA GLY A 58 -0.57 14.59 -5.65
C GLY A 58 0.02 13.22 -5.96
N GLU A 59 1.18 12.93 -5.38
CA GLU A 59 1.94 11.70 -5.64
C GLU A 59 2.56 11.14 -4.35
N LEU A 60 2.76 9.81 -4.33
CA LEU A 60 3.42 9.09 -3.25
C LEU A 60 4.76 8.56 -3.74
N ASP A 61 5.85 8.85 -3.01
CA ASP A 61 7.07 8.06 -3.18
C ASP A 61 6.95 6.76 -2.39
N GLN A 62 6.71 5.66 -3.11
CA GLN A 62 6.48 4.32 -2.55
C GLN A 62 7.36 3.26 -3.23
N GLN A 63 8.65 3.57 -3.40
CA GLN A 63 9.61 2.63 -4.01
C GLN A 63 9.70 1.30 -3.26
N GLU A 64 9.54 1.33 -1.94
CA GLU A 64 9.61 0.17 -1.03
C GLU A 64 8.31 -0.66 -1.01
N ALA A 65 7.24 -0.23 -1.71
CA ALA A 65 5.98 -0.98 -1.77
C ALA A 65 6.10 -2.20 -2.71
N MET A 66 6.18 -3.39 -2.11
CA MET A 66 6.21 -4.68 -2.81
C MET A 66 4.83 -5.34 -2.92
N GLY A 67 3.93 -5.03 -1.98
CA GLY A 67 2.59 -5.60 -1.85
C GLY A 67 1.59 -5.11 -2.88
N LEU A 68 1.99 -4.19 -3.77
CA LEU A 68 1.16 -3.69 -4.86
C LEU A 68 1.81 -3.95 -6.22
N SER A 69 1.03 -4.49 -7.15
CA SER A 69 1.41 -4.65 -8.55
C SER A 69 1.62 -3.28 -9.21
N ARG A 70 2.43 -3.26 -10.28
CA ARG A 70 2.65 -2.04 -11.08
C ARG A 70 1.35 -1.46 -11.64
N GLU A 71 0.41 -2.32 -12.02
CA GLU A 71 -0.89 -1.89 -12.55
C GLU A 71 -1.74 -1.17 -11.49
N LEU A 72 -1.80 -1.70 -10.26
CA LEU A 72 -2.52 -1.03 -9.17
C LEU A 72 -1.86 0.29 -8.77
N ARG A 73 -0.53 0.34 -8.72
CA ARG A 73 0.22 1.59 -8.48
C ARG A 73 -0.09 2.64 -9.56
N ALA A 74 -0.17 2.23 -10.82
CA ALA A 74 -0.54 3.13 -11.93
C ALA A 74 -2.00 3.63 -11.85
N LYS A 75 -2.89 2.89 -11.17
CA LYS A 75 -4.27 3.32 -10.87
C LYS A 75 -4.36 4.23 -9.64
N GLY A 76 -3.22 4.65 -9.08
CA GLY A 76 -3.15 5.54 -7.92
C GLY A 76 -3.21 4.81 -6.58
N TYR A 77 -3.14 3.48 -6.53
CA TYR A 77 -3.06 2.78 -5.25
C TYR A 77 -1.66 2.91 -4.65
N GLY A 78 -1.59 3.07 -3.34
CA GLY A 78 -0.33 3.09 -2.62
C GLY A 78 -0.42 2.57 -1.20
N LEU A 79 0.74 2.32 -0.58
CA LEU A 79 0.85 1.81 0.79
C LEU A 79 1.45 2.86 1.71
N LEU A 80 0.65 3.42 2.62
CA LEU A 80 1.10 4.52 3.49
C LEU A 80 2.27 4.15 4.42
N CYS A 81 2.40 2.87 4.79
CA CYS A 81 3.44 2.45 5.75
C CYS A 81 4.88 2.62 5.24
N VAL A 82 5.06 2.64 3.92
CA VAL A 82 6.36 2.81 3.26
C VAL A 82 6.36 4.00 2.30
N ALA A 83 5.29 4.79 2.28
CA ALA A 83 5.21 5.96 1.43
C ALA A 83 5.79 7.19 2.13
N ARG A 84 6.62 7.94 1.40
CA ARG A 84 7.24 9.17 1.87
C ARG A 84 6.55 10.39 1.28
N ALA A 85 6.50 11.47 2.05
CA ALA A 85 6.00 12.75 1.56
C ALA A 85 7.02 13.42 0.64
N ILE A 86 6.60 13.72 -0.60
CA ILE A 86 7.39 14.44 -1.61
C ILE A 86 6.70 15.72 -2.10
N GLY A 87 5.49 15.98 -1.59
CA GLY A 87 4.63 17.07 -2.01
C GLY A 87 3.28 17.01 -1.27
N PRO A 88 2.41 18.02 -1.46
CA PRO A 88 1.04 17.97 -0.97
C PRO A 88 0.29 16.75 -1.52
N LEU A 89 -0.53 16.12 -0.68
CA LEU A 89 -1.19 14.85 -1.02
C LEU A 89 -2.63 14.84 -0.48
N VAL A 90 -3.55 14.31 -1.28
CA VAL A 90 -4.88 13.87 -0.85
C VAL A 90 -5.06 12.40 -1.23
N ALA A 91 -5.37 11.55 -0.25
CA ALA A 91 -5.60 10.14 -0.50
C ALA A 91 -6.72 9.59 0.38
N GLU A 92 -7.37 8.52 -0.08
CA GLU A 92 -8.46 7.85 0.62
C GLU A 92 -8.06 6.43 1.02
N THR A 93 -8.28 6.05 2.28
CA THR A 93 -8.05 4.68 2.75
C THR A 93 -8.96 3.70 2.02
N GLN A 94 -8.40 2.55 1.65
CA GLN A 94 -9.11 1.49 0.96
C GLN A 94 -9.34 0.31 1.90
N ASP A 95 -10.32 -0.52 1.58
CA ASP A 95 -10.54 -1.77 2.30
C ASP A 95 -9.46 -2.79 1.93
N GLU A 96 -8.95 -3.53 2.93
CA GLU A 96 -7.84 -4.46 2.73
C GLU A 96 -8.19 -5.57 1.73
N ASP A 97 -9.39 -6.14 1.87
CA ASP A 97 -9.87 -7.27 1.07
C ASP A 97 -10.18 -6.79 -0.35
N GLU A 98 -10.75 -5.59 -0.51
CA GLU A 98 -11.01 -4.98 -1.81
C GLU A 98 -9.71 -4.84 -2.64
N VAL A 99 -8.64 -4.32 -2.01
CA VAL A 99 -7.35 -4.16 -2.70
C VAL A 99 -6.68 -5.51 -2.96
N TYR A 100 -6.81 -6.47 -2.03
CA TYR A 100 -6.32 -7.82 -2.21
C TYR A 100 -6.99 -8.50 -3.41
N ASP A 101 -8.31 -8.43 -3.52
CA ASP A 101 -9.08 -9.05 -4.60
C ASP A 101 -8.78 -8.42 -5.95
N LEU A 102 -8.62 -7.10 -6.01
CA LEU A 102 -8.20 -6.41 -7.23
C LEU A 102 -6.85 -6.90 -7.75
N GLN A 103 -5.95 -7.31 -6.85
CA GLN A 103 -4.62 -7.82 -7.20
C GLN A 103 -4.60 -9.32 -7.48
N PHE A 104 -5.21 -10.12 -6.62
CA PHE A 104 -5.05 -11.57 -6.56
C PHE A 104 -6.33 -12.35 -6.88
N GLY A 105 -7.51 -11.73 -6.77
CA GLY A 105 -8.81 -12.37 -6.96
C GLY A 105 -9.01 -12.96 -8.36
N ARG A 106 -8.24 -12.52 -9.36
CA ARG A 106 -8.22 -13.13 -10.70
C ARG A 106 -7.59 -14.53 -10.74
N HIS A 107 -6.78 -14.89 -9.74
CA HIS A 107 -5.99 -16.12 -9.70
C HIS A 107 -6.43 -17.07 -8.57
N PHE A 108 -7.09 -16.54 -7.52
CA PHE A 108 -7.57 -17.34 -6.40
C PHE A 108 -8.61 -18.38 -6.88
N GLY A 109 -8.38 -19.66 -6.58
CA GLY A 109 -9.28 -20.76 -6.91
C GLY A 109 -9.30 -21.22 -8.38
N ARG A 110 -8.50 -20.63 -9.28
CA ARG A 110 -8.38 -21.09 -10.69
C ARG A 110 -7.30 -22.15 -10.90
N GLY A 111 -6.42 -22.37 -9.93
CA GLY A 111 -5.42 -23.42 -9.98
C GLY A 111 -6.07 -24.80 -9.83
N LYS A 112 -5.78 -25.73 -10.75
CA LYS A 112 -6.12 -27.13 -10.56
C LYS A 112 -5.21 -27.70 -9.46
N ILE A 113 -5.80 -28.09 -8.33
CA ILE A 113 -5.07 -28.81 -7.28
C ILE A 113 -4.89 -30.25 -7.76
N THR A 114 -3.70 -30.59 -8.23
CA THR A 114 -3.30 -31.98 -8.49
C THR A 114 -2.64 -32.55 -7.23
N ARG A 115 -2.80 -33.86 -7.01
CA ARG A 115 -2.18 -34.55 -5.87
C ARG A 115 -0.68 -34.80 -6.07
N ASP A 116 -0.23 -34.77 -7.30
CA ASP A 116 1.14 -35.06 -7.68
C ASP A 116 1.95 -33.76 -7.75
N ILE A 117 3.13 -33.75 -7.13
CA ILE A 117 4.17 -32.74 -7.37
C ILE A 117 4.67 -32.97 -8.80
N PRO A 118 4.66 -31.97 -9.70
CA PRO A 118 5.24 -32.13 -11.04
C PRO A 118 6.75 -32.28 -10.90
N LEU A 119 7.23 -33.52 -10.76
CA LEU A 119 8.66 -33.82 -10.59
C LEU A 119 9.48 -33.46 -11.85
N GLU A 120 8.83 -33.25 -12.99
CA GLU A 120 9.46 -32.77 -14.23
C GLU A 120 10.06 -31.35 -14.11
N GLU A 121 9.53 -30.49 -13.23
CA GLU A 121 10.06 -29.13 -13.00
C GLU A 121 11.22 -29.08 -11.98
N LEU A 122 11.55 -30.20 -11.34
CA LEU A 122 12.72 -30.30 -10.44
C LEU A 122 14.00 -30.69 -11.17
N GLU A 123 13.93 -31.13 -12.42
CA GLU A 123 15.11 -31.44 -13.23
C GLU A 123 15.84 -30.19 -13.74
N THR A 124 15.19 -29.03 -13.75
CA THR A 124 15.79 -27.75 -14.17
C THR A 124 16.61 -27.04 -13.10
N TRP A 125 16.76 -27.61 -11.89
CA TRP A 125 17.54 -27.05 -10.78
C TRP A 125 18.84 -27.83 -10.51
N LYS A 126 19.39 -28.47 -11.55
CA LYS A 126 20.59 -29.33 -11.47
C LYS A 126 21.85 -28.76 -12.14
N GLU A 127 21.92 -27.45 -12.41
CA GLU A 127 23.18 -26.79 -12.80
C GLU A 127 23.56 -25.68 -11.81
#